data_AF-A0A897NN12-F1
#
_entry.id   AF-A0A897NN12-F1
#
_cell.length_a   1.000
_cell.length_b   1.000
_cell.length_c   1.000
_cell.angle_alpha   90.00
_cell.angle_beta   90.00
_cell.angle_gamma   90.00
#
_symmetry.space_group_name_H-M   'P 1'
#
loop_
_entity.id
_entity.type
_entity.pdbx_description
1 polymer ?
#
loop_
_entity_poly.entity_id
_entity_poly.type
_entity_poly.pdbx_seq_one_letter_code
_entity_poly.pdbx_strand_id
1 'polypeptide(L)'
;MQRRAAAAYFVLFVVVSAGAYAYVGMADRPQVHLAGESYTEGDTFTAGDRTYTVSSLSDASGELTWTDPDATETATLEHNSTVSWRTVAWADQSIETVTLLNGSTVTFNDRASQVVLNASTDPPTLRVEAVDNRSVNTTFERGGAITIEHDDQYVPGGTITEITATEATVSWGPEYRVVIPNETDPTSAALVQQQNVTRLLLTDSTVADSLGAYPNGTQYVQYRNNTRQSLDAYLPTPETKSLVEGETLQYMGNETTIGNITSSGVPLNRTVSQTISVGLTEGEPVNLNGESYFIHFPDSGTVQLAPNTTETHESYRSAQSEIDNYEQRKAGLWGVVLVSAFAAVLLVGLAYLPNKD
;
A
#
# COMPACT_ATOMS: atom_id res chain seq x y z
N MET A 1 -8.54 -60.63 -57.75
CA MET A 1 -9.49 -60.51 -56.61
C MET A 1 -9.05 -59.48 -55.55
N GLN A 2 -7.75 -59.23 -55.35
CA GLN A 2 -7.23 -58.33 -54.30
C GLN A 2 -7.73 -56.86 -54.38
N ARG A 3 -7.84 -56.25 -55.56
CA ARG A 3 -8.28 -54.84 -55.69
C ARG A 3 -9.73 -54.58 -55.27
N ARG A 4 -10.62 -55.56 -55.47
CA ARG A 4 -12.03 -55.45 -55.06
C ARG A 4 -12.21 -55.60 -53.55
N ALA A 5 -11.41 -56.48 -52.93
CA ALA A 5 -11.36 -56.61 -51.47
C ALA A 5 -10.79 -55.33 -50.82
N ALA A 6 -9.71 -54.76 -51.36
CA ALA A 6 -9.12 -53.52 -50.86
C ALA A 6 -10.10 -52.33 -50.92
N ALA A 7 -10.89 -52.22 -51.98
CA ALA A 7 -11.91 -51.17 -52.10
C ALA A 7 -13.01 -51.29 -51.02
N ALA A 8 -13.45 -52.51 -50.70
CA ALA A 8 -14.45 -52.73 -49.65
C ALA A 8 -13.92 -52.36 -48.26
N TYR A 9 -12.67 -52.73 -47.95
CA TYR A 9 -12.02 -52.35 -46.68
C TYR A 9 -11.73 -50.84 -46.59
N PHE A 10 -11.32 -50.21 -47.69
CA PHE A 10 -11.12 -48.75 -47.74
C PHE A 10 -12.42 -48.00 -47.39
N VAL A 11 -13.54 -48.37 -48.01
CA VAL A 11 -14.85 -47.76 -47.72
C VAL A 11 -15.23 -47.98 -46.26
N LEU A 12 -15.00 -49.18 -45.72
CA LEU A 12 -15.25 -49.49 -44.31
C LEU A 12 -14.43 -48.60 -43.38
N PHE A 13 -13.13 -48.43 -43.61
CA PHE A 13 -12.28 -47.57 -42.77
C PHE A 13 -12.68 -46.09 -42.86
N VAL A 14 -13.08 -45.61 -44.04
CA VAL A 14 -13.59 -44.23 -44.20
C VAL A 14 -14.88 -44.01 -43.43
N VAL A 15 -15.82 -44.96 -43.48
CA VAL A 15 -17.08 -44.87 -42.71
C VAL A 15 -16.81 -44.90 -41.20
N VAL A 16 -15.89 -45.75 -40.74
CA VAL A 16 -15.49 -45.83 -39.33
C VAL A 16 -14.81 -44.52 -38.89
N SER A 17 -13.89 -43.96 -39.68
CA SER A 17 -13.27 -42.66 -39.40
C SER A 17 -14.31 -41.53 -39.35
N ALA A 18 -15.23 -41.47 -40.30
CA ALA A 18 -16.27 -40.43 -40.35
C ALA A 18 -17.25 -40.53 -39.16
N GLY A 19 -17.65 -41.76 -38.80
CA GLY A 19 -18.51 -42.00 -37.63
C GLY A 19 -17.82 -41.64 -36.31
N ALA A 20 -16.54 -41.99 -36.16
CA ALA A 20 -15.75 -41.62 -34.99
C ALA A 20 -15.57 -40.10 -34.87
N TYR A 21 -15.25 -39.41 -35.98
CA TYR A 21 -15.10 -37.95 -35.99
C TYR A 21 -16.42 -37.23 -35.65
N ALA A 22 -17.55 -37.68 -36.22
CA ALA A 22 -18.86 -37.10 -35.92
C ALA A 22 -19.24 -37.24 -34.44
N TYR A 23 -18.89 -38.36 -33.79
CA TYR A 23 -19.16 -38.58 -32.38
C TYR A 23 -18.30 -37.71 -31.46
N VAL A 24 -17.03 -37.46 -31.80
CA VAL A 24 -16.16 -36.54 -31.03
C VAL A 24 -16.77 -35.12 -30.99
N GLY A 25 -17.34 -34.65 -32.11
CA GLY A 25 -17.86 -33.29 -32.21
C GLY A 25 -19.23 -33.05 -31.57
N MET A 26 -19.95 -34.11 -31.18
CA MET A 26 -21.34 -34.02 -30.71
C MET A 26 -21.49 -34.23 -29.19
N ALA A 27 -20.47 -34.75 -28.52
CA ALA A 27 -20.53 -35.04 -27.10
C ALA A 27 -20.06 -33.84 -26.28
N ASP A 28 -20.96 -33.26 -25.48
CA ASP A 28 -20.62 -32.18 -24.53
C ASP A 28 -19.64 -32.68 -23.46
N ARG A 29 -18.69 -31.82 -23.07
CA ARG A 29 -17.75 -32.12 -21.99
C ARG A 29 -18.50 -32.11 -20.65
N PRO A 30 -18.33 -33.12 -19.78
CA PRO A 30 -18.86 -33.08 -18.42
C PRO A 30 -18.31 -31.85 -17.69
N GLN A 31 -19.13 -31.23 -16.85
CA GLN A 31 -18.77 -30.05 -16.06
C GLN A 31 -18.98 -30.37 -14.59
N VAL A 32 -18.11 -29.82 -13.73
CA VAL A 32 -18.28 -29.93 -12.28
C VAL A 32 -19.49 -29.08 -11.88
N HIS A 33 -20.45 -29.68 -11.18
CA HIS A 33 -21.61 -28.98 -10.62
C HIS A 33 -21.61 -29.17 -9.11
N LEU A 34 -21.36 -28.10 -8.36
CA LEU A 34 -21.44 -28.11 -6.90
C LEU A 34 -22.69 -27.37 -6.43
N ALA A 35 -23.18 -27.74 -5.25
CA ALA A 35 -24.28 -27.04 -4.57
C ALA A 35 -23.73 -25.76 -3.90
N GLY A 36 -23.40 -24.75 -4.69
CA GLY A 36 -22.83 -23.48 -4.23
C GLY A 36 -23.18 -22.32 -5.15
N GLU A 37 -23.13 -21.10 -4.62
CA GLU A 37 -23.32 -19.89 -5.41
C GLU A 37 -22.04 -19.55 -6.18
N SER A 38 -22.22 -18.96 -7.36
CA SER A 38 -21.13 -18.50 -8.23
C SER A 38 -21.05 -16.98 -8.17
N TYR A 39 -19.82 -16.48 -8.15
CA TYR A 39 -19.49 -15.07 -8.04
C TYR A 39 -18.44 -14.71 -9.08
N THR A 40 -18.51 -13.49 -9.57
CA THR A 40 -17.59 -12.87 -10.52
C THR A 40 -16.86 -11.69 -9.86
N GLU A 41 -15.82 -11.16 -10.50
CA GLU A 41 -15.06 -10.03 -9.97
C GLU A 41 -15.97 -8.81 -9.72
N GLY A 42 -15.87 -8.23 -8.52
CA GLY A 42 -16.71 -7.14 -8.06
C GLY A 42 -18.00 -7.57 -7.35
N ASP A 43 -18.40 -8.84 -7.43
CA ASP A 43 -19.54 -9.35 -6.67
C ASP A 43 -19.23 -9.35 -5.17
N THR A 44 -20.29 -9.19 -4.38
CA THR A 44 -20.21 -9.19 -2.92
C THR A 44 -21.12 -10.25 -2.32
N PHE A 45 -20.68 -10.89 -1.24
CA PHE A 45 -21.48 -11.82 -0.46
C PHE A 45 -21.13 -11.75 1.02
N THR A 46 -21.99 -12.30 1.87
CA THR A 46 -21.79 -12.29 3.33
C THR A 46 -21.54 -13.71 3.83
N ALA A 47 -20.50 -13.87 4.66
CA ALA A 47 -20.23 -15.10 5.41
C ALA A 47 -20.09 -14.75 6.90
N GLY A 48 -20.92 -15.36 7.75
CA GLY A 48 -21.11 -14.91 9.13
C GLY A 48 -21.57 -13.44 9.21
N ASP A 49 -20.80 -12.60 9.90
CA ASP A 49 -21.02 -11.15 10.02
C ASP A 49 -20.16 -10.28 9.07
N ARG A 50 -19.39 -10.89 8.16
CA ARG A 50 -18.48 -10.19 7.25
C ARG A 50 -18.98 -10.19 5.82
N THR A 51 -18.90 -9.03 5.17
CA THR A 51 -19.16 -8.91 3.73
C THR A 51 -17.84 -8.93 2.98
N TYR A 52 -17.72 -9.86 2.04
CA TYR A 52 -16.58 -10.05 1.17
C TYR A 52 -16.90 -9.54 -0.22
N THR A 53 -15.89 -8.97 -0.89
CA THR A 53 -15.90 -8.59 -2.30
C THR A 53 -14.89 -9.47 -3.04
N VAL A 54 -15.28 -10.03 -4.18
CA VAL A 54 -14.36 -10.74 -5.06
C VAL A 54 -13.43 -9.72 -5.73
N SER A 55 -12.15 -9.69 -5.35
CA SER A 55 -11.19 -8.68 -5.82
C SER A 55 -10.48 -9.08 -7.11
N SER A 56 -10.21 -10.38 -7.29
CA SER A 56 -9.59 -10.89 -8.52
C SER A 56 -9.85 -12.38 -8.68
N LEU A 57 -9.89 -12.81 -9.94
CA LEU A 57 -10.08 -14.21 -10.33
C LEU A 57 -9.07 -14.61 -11.42
N SER A 58 -8.74 -15.89 -11.44
CA SER A 58 -7.91 -16.54 -12.45
C SER A 58 -8.36 -18.01 -12.59
N ASP A 59 -7.73 -18.77 -13.49
CA ASP A 59 -8.17 -20.13 -13.82
C ASP A 59 -8.24 -21.11 -12.63
N ALA A 60 -7.43 -20.90 -11.58
CA ALA A 60 -7.37 -21.81 -10.43
C ALA A 60 -7.12 -21.12 -9.08
N SER A 61 -7.18 -19.79 -9.05
CA SER A 61 -7.01 -19.00 -7.83
C SER A 61 -7.74 -17.69 -7.93
N GLY A 62 -8.01 -17.09 -6.79
CA GLY A 62 -8.66 -15.78 -6.70
C GLY A 62 -8.39 -15.14 -5.36
N GLU A 63 -8.94 -13.95 -5.17
CA GLU A 63 -8.82 -13.22 -3.92
C GLU A 63 -10.16 -12.60 -3.54
N LEU A 64 -10.48 -12.71 -2.26
CA LEU A 64 -11.57 -12.00 -1.62
C LEU A 64 -10.99 -10.89 -0.77
N THR A 65 -11.70 -9.77 -0.68
CA THR A 65 -11.36 -8.68 0.24
C THR A 65 -12.53 -8.38 1.14
N TRP A 66 -12.28 -8.03 2.39
CA TRP A 66 -13.29 -7.46 3.28
C TRP A 66 -12.66 -6.33 4.08
N THR A 67 -13.48 -5.38 4.53
CA THR A 67 -13.02 -4.24 5.34
C THR A 67 -13.27 -4.53 6.81
N ASP A 68 -12.20 -4.54 7.61
CA ASP A 68 -12.27 -4.53 9.06
C ASP A 68 -12.44 -3.08 9.54
N PRO A 69 -13.64 -2.68 10.01
CA PRO A 69 -13.87 -1.31 10.48
C PRO A 69 -13.22 -1.03 11.84
N ASP A 70 -12.88 -2.07 12.59
CA ASP A 70 -12.42 -2.01 13.98
C ASP A 70 -10.93 -2.37 14.12
N ALA A 71 -10.19 -2.39 13.00
CA ALA A 71 -8.76 -2.61 13.04
C ALA A 71 -8.08 -1.55 13.92
N THR A 72 -7.10 -1.96 14.72
CA THR A 72 -6.40 -1.06 15.64
C THR A 72 -4.98 -0.83 15.17
N GLU A 73 -4.64 0.43 14.91
CA GLU A 73 -3.27 0.89 14.68
C GLU A 73 -2.66 1.34 16.01
N THR A 74 -1.43 0.87 16.30
CA THR A 74 -0.74 1.16 17.56
C THR A 74 0.61 1.82 17.30
N ALA A 75 0.97 2.81 18.13
CA ALA A 75 2.30 3.41 18.19
C ALA A 75 2.71 3.63 19.66
N THR A 76 3.98 3.91 19.91
CA THR A 76 4.48 4.22 21.26
C THR A 76 5.39 5.44 21.23
N LEU A 77 5.15 6.40 22.10
CA LEU A 77 6.11 7.47 22.39
C LEU A 77 7.01 7.02 23.54
N GLU A 78 8.24 6.62 23.22
CA GLU A 78 9.19 6.13 24.21
C GLU A 78 9.67 7.24 25.15
N HIS A 79 9.92 6.90 26.41
CA HIS A 79 10.48 7.83 27.39
C HIS A 79 11.84 8.39 26.92
N ASN A 80 12.05 9.69 27.09
CA ASN A 80 13.20 10.45 26.58
C ASN A 80 13.40 10.44 25.06
N SER A 81 12.46 9.90 24.28
CA SER A 81 12.46 10.12 22.83
C SER A 81 12.06 11.54 22.49
N THR A 82 12.44 11.97 21.29
CA THR A 82 12.10 13.28 20.74
C THR A 82 11.13 13.09 19.58
N VAL A 83 10.06 13.88 19.57
CA VAL A 83 9.06 13.93 18.49
C VAL A 83 8.99 15.32 17.88
N SER A 84 8.76 15.37 16.57
CA SER A 84 8.62 16.64 15.84
C SER A 84 7.24 17.25 16.07
N TRP A 85 7.14 18.59 16.03
CA TRP A 85 5.87 19.32 15.92
C TRP A 85 4.98 18.86 14.74
N ARG A 86 5.57 18.21 13.72
CA ARG A 86 4.81 17.62 12.59
C ARG A 86 4.14 16.29 12.94
N THR A 87 4.70 15.59 13.92
CA THR A 87 4.23 14.26 14.35
C THR A 87 3.15 14.41 15.41
N VAL A 88 3.24 15.39 16.29
CA VAL A 88 2.28 15.64 17.37
C VAL A 88 1.75 17.06 17.29
N ALA A 89 0.43 17.24 17.42
CA ALA A 89 -0.20 18.55 17.35
C ALA A 89 -1.26 18.77 18.43
N TRP A 90 -1.42 20.02 18.85
CA TRP A 90 -2.46 20.48 19.78
C TRP A 90 -2.77 21.97 19.55
N ALA A 91 -3.84 22.46 20.17
CA ALA A 91 -4.20 23.87 20.12
C ALA A 91 -3.09 24.74 20.74
N ASP A 92 -2.74 25.85 20.10
CA ASP A 92 -1.73 26.81 20.56
C ASP A 92 -0.29 26.27 20.63
N GLN A 93 -0.01 25.18 19.92
CA GLN A 93 1.36 24.69 19.76
C GLN A 93 2.25 25.79 19.16
N SER A 94 3.49 25.96 19.65
CA SER A 94 4.44 26.97 19.16
C SER A 94 4.97 26.64 17.76
N ILE A 95 4.12 26.84 16.74
CA ILE A 95 4.46 26.73 15.33
C ILE A 95 4.50 28.15 14.76
N GLU A 96 5.63 28.50 14.19
CA GLU A 96 5.80 29.73 13.44
C GLU A 96 5.66 29.46 11.94
N THR A 97 5.20 30.46 11.20
CA THR A 97 4.95 30.35 9.75
C THR A 97 5.34 31.62 9.02
N VAL A 98 5.82 31.47 7.79
CA VAL A 98 5.92 32.54 6.80
C VAL A 98 5.21 32.14 5.51
N THR A 99 4.49 33.09 4.92
CA THR A 99 3.78 32.90 3.65
C THR A 99 4.59 33.53 2.52
N LEU A 100 4.86 32.75 1.48
CA LEU A 100 5.59 33.16 0.30
C LEU A 100 4.62 33.29 -0.88
N LEU A 101 4.36 34.51 -1.33
CA LEU A 101 3.53 34.74 -2.51
C LEU A 101 4.27 34.40 -3.80
N ASN A 102 3.54 33.88 -4.79
CA ASN A 102 4.10 33.65 -6.12
C ASN A 102 4.63 34.97 -6.72
N GLY A 103 5.86 34.96 -7.18
CA GLY A 103 6.57 36.12 -7.70
C GLY A 103 7.21 37.02 -6.65
N SER A 104 7.04 36.74 -5.35
CA SER A 104 7.72 37.49 -4.28
C SER A 104 9.23 37.28 -4.31
N THR A 105 9.97 38.16 -3.63
CA THR A 105 11.43 38.06 -3.50
C THR A 105 11.79 37.64 -2.07
N VAL A 106 12.75 36.74 -1.97
CA VAL A 106 13.37 36.27 -0.72
C VAL A 106 14.89 36.32 -0.86
N THR A 107 15.62 36.38 0.24
CA THR A 107 17.05 36.05 0.23
C THR A 107 17.20 34.55 0.41
N PHE A 108 17.82 33.88 -0.56
CA PHE A 108 18.12 32.45 -0.53
C PHE A 108 19.59 32.24 -0.91
N ASN A 109 20.35 31.52 -0.08
CA ASN A 109 21.81 31.35 -0.24
C ASN A 109 22.55 32.68 -0.48
N ASP A 110 22.25 33.68 0.36
CA ASP A 110 22.80 35.04 0.31
C ASP A 110 22.53 35.81 -1.00
N ARG A 111 21.47 35.42 -1.73
CA ARG A 111 21.07 36.05 -3.01
C ARG A 111 19.58 36.37 -3.06
N ALA A 112 19.26 37.54 -3.59
CA ALA A 112 17.88 37.90 -3.93
C ALA A 112 17.34 36.93 -5.00
N SER A 113 16.27 36.23 -4.65
CA SER A 113 15.67 35.17 -5.47
C SER A 113 14.16 35.32 -5.52
N GLN A 114 13.59 35.05 -6.69
CA GLN A 114 12.15 35.08 -6.91
C GLN A 114 11.52 33.71 -6.60
N VAL A 115 10.38 33.73 -5.91
CA VAL A 115 9.56 32.54 -5.66
C VAL A 115 8.68 32.29 -6.89
N VAL A 116 8.74 31.08 -7.42
CA VAL A 116 7.93 30.63 -8.57
C VAL A 116 7.17 29.37 -8.17
N LEU A 117 5.85 29.46 -8.11
CA LEU A 117 4.98 28.35 -7.73
C LEU A 117 4.38 27.70 -8.96
N ASN A 118 4.33 26.36 -8.96
CA ASN A 118 3.66 25.59 -9.99
C ASN A 118 2.79 24.51 -9.36
N ALA A 119 1.49 24.80 -9.27
CA ALA A 119 0.48 23.86 -8.78
C ALA A 119 -0.09 22.95 -9.89
N SER A 120 0.36 23.09 -11.13
CA SER A 120 -0.08 22.21 -12.25
C SER A 120 0.75 20.93 -12.35
N THR A 121 1.88 20.83 -11.62
CA THR A 121 2.62 19.58 -11.47
C THR A 121 2.01 18.73 -10.36
N ASP A 122 2.15 17.42 -10.49
CA ASP A 122 1.80 16.47 -9.43
C ASP A 122 3.08 15.71 -9.00
N PRO A 123 3.69 16.06 -7.84
CA PRO A 123 3.21 17.03 -6.84
C PRO A 123 3.46 18.52 -7.24
N PRO A 124 2.75 19.48 -6.61
CA PRO A 124 3.04 20.91 -6.73
C PRO A 124 4.47 21.26 -6.31
N THR A 125 5.06 22.26 -6.98
CA THR A 125 6.46 22.65 -6.75
C THR A 125 6.62 24.13 -6.40
N LEU A 126 7.60 24.41 -5.54
CA LEU A 126 8.12 25.75 -5.23
C LEU A 126 9.52 25.83 -5.80
N ARG A 127 9.75 26.70 -6.78
CA ARG A 127 11.09 26.99 -7.30
C ARG A 127 11.56 28.35 -6.79
N VAL A 128 12.78 28.40 -6.30
CA VAL A 128 13.48 29.65 -5.97
C VAL A 128 14.51 29.90 -7.06
N GLU A 129 14.38 31.00 -7.79
CA GLU A 129 15.29 31.36 -8.90
C GLU A 129 16.00 32.68 -8.63
N ALA A 130 17.32 32.71 -8.77
CA ALA A 130 18.09 33.93 -8.52
C ALA A 130 17.68 35.03 -9.52
N VAL A 131 17.46 36.24 -9.01
CA VAL A 131 16.97 37.38 -9.80
C VAL A 131 18.00 37.82 -10.85
N ASP A 132 19.29 37.71 -10.52
CA ASP A 132 20.42 38.08 -11.38
C ASP A 132 20.77 37.00 -12.41
N ASN A 133 20.45 35.73 -12.13
CA ASN A 133 20.72 34.61 -13.03
C ASN A 133 19.73 33.44 -12.80
N ARG A 134 18.66 33.38 -13.62
CA ARG A 134 17.63 32.35 -13.54
C ARG A 134 18.11 30.91 -13.71
N SER A 135 19.29 30.68 -14.27
CA SER A 135 19.91 29.35 -14.34
C SER A 135 20.36 28.85 -12.97
N VAL A 136 20.53 29.73 -11.99
CA VAL A 136 20.74 29.40 -10.58
C VAL A 136 19.36 29.31 -9.94
N ASN A 137 18.86 28.09 -9.78
CA ASN A 137 17.58 27.84 -9.13
C ASN A 137 17.61 26.56 -8.30
N THR A 138 16.64 26.41 -7.41
CA THR A 138 16.41 25.20 -6.64
C THR A 138 14.91 24.98 -6.54
N THR A 139 14.48 23.74 -6.79
CA THR A 139 13.07 23.34 -6.70
C THR A 139 12.85 22.51 -5.45
N PHE A 140 11.76 22.78 -4.77
CA PHE A 140 11.30 22.10 -3.59
C PHE A 140 9.88 21.60 -3.80
N GLU A 141 9.55 20.55 -3.06
CA GLU A 141 8.21 20.01 -2.93
C GLU A 141 7.77 20.15 -1.47
N ARG A 142 6.49 19.85 -1.20
CA ARG A 142 5.96 19.79 0.17
C ARG A 142 6.82 18.84 1.01
N GLY A 143 7.18 19.27 2.22
CA GLY A 143 8.08 18.56 3.13
C GLY A 143 9.56 18.93 2.97
N GLY A 144 9.93 19.65 1.92
CA GLY A 144 11.29 20.17 1.74
C GLY A 144 11.65 21.21 2.79
N ALA A 145 12.91 21.19 3.24
CA ALA A 145 13.47 22.18 4.15
C ALA A 145 14.12 23.33 3.38
N ILE A 146 13.91 24.56 3.82
CA ILE A 146 14.42 25.76 3.16
C ILE A 146 14.92 26.79 4.20
N THR A 147 16.07 27.39 3.92
CA THR A 147 16.59 28.54 4.68
C THR A 147 16.46 29.80 3.84
N ILE A 148 15.70 30.78 4.34
CA ILE A 148 15.46 32.05 3.65
C ILE A 148 15.44 33.21 4.63
N GLU A 149 15.56 34.41 4.09
CA GLU A 149 15.14 35.65 4.73
C GLU A 149 14.01 36.28 3.91
N HIS A 150 12.92 36.66 4.56
CA HIS A 150 11.78 37.30 3.94
C HIS A 150 11.22 38.35 4.89
N ASP A 151 11.03 39.59 4.42
CA ASP A 151 10.51 40.72 5.22
C ASP A 151 11.23 40.88 6.58
N ASP A 152 12.56 40.92 6.56
CA ASP A 152 13.46 41.00 7.74
C ASP A 152 13.34 39.81 8.72
N GLN A 153 12.61 38.76 8.34
CA GLN A 153 12.50 37.52 9.10
C GLN A 153 13.42 36.45 8.54
N TYR A 154 14.42 36.08 9.33
CA TYR A 154 15.30 34.96 9.03
C TYR A 154 14.66 33.63 9.44
N VAL A 155 14.53 32.70 8.50
CA VAL A 155 13.93 31.38 8.67
C VAL A 155 14.98 30.30 8.42
N PRO A 156 15.72 29.84 9.45
CA PRO A 156 16.71 28.78 9.28
C PRO A 156 16.04 27.40 9.18
N GLY A 157 16.02 26.78 8.00
CA GLY A 157 15.54 25.40 7.83
C GLY A 157 14.05 25.20 8.11
N GLY A 158 13.18 26.13 7.69
CA GLY A 158 11.74 25.95 7.73
C GLY A 158 11.26 24.85 6.78
N THR A 159 10.14 24.19 7.09
CA THR A 159 9.56 23.13 6.26
C THR A 159 8.44 23.68 5.39
N ILE A 160 8.45 23.38 4.09
CA ILE A 160 7.34 23.74 3.19
C ILE A 160 6.14 22.85 3.50
N THR A 161 5.09 23.41 4.08
CA THR A 161 3.90 22.67 4.52
C THR A 161 2.76 22.68 3.51
N GLU A 162 2.72 23.71 2.66
CA GLU A 162 1.69 23.90 1.65
C GLU A 162 2.24 24.64 0.42
N ILE A 163 1.76 24.27 -0.76
CA ILE A 163 2.07 24.93 -2.03
C ILE A 163 0.76 25.00 -2.82
N THR A 164 0.35 26.22 -3.18
CA THR A 164 -0.80 26.50 -4.05
C THR A 164 -0.34 27.23 -5.30
N ALA A 165 -1.28 27.62 -6.17
CA ALA A 165 -0.95 28.43 -7.35
C ALA A 165 -0.51 29.87 -7.00
N THR A 166 -0.88 30.37 -5.82
CA THR A 166 -0.70 31.77 -5.42
C THR A 166 0.26 31.95 -4.26
N GLU A 167 0.35 30.99 -3.36
CA GLU A 167 1.19 31.07 -2.17
C GLU A 167 1.74 29.71 -1.74
N ALA A 168 2.85 29.75 -1.02
CA ALA A 168 3.40 28.61 -0.31
C ALA A 168 3.61 28.96 1.16
N THR A 169 3.39 27.99 2.04
CA THR A 169 3.55 28.15 3.48
C THR A 169 4.81 27.42 3.92
N VAL A 170 5.70 28.14 4.60
CA VAL A 170 6.86 27.57 5.27
C VAL A 170 6.62 27.64 6.77
N SER A 171 6.65 26.50 7.45
CA SER A 171 6.38 26.39 8.88
C SER A 171 7.57 25.74 9.60
N TRP A 172 7.80 26.16 10.84
CA TRP A 172 8.77 25.54 11.73
C TRP A 172 8.24 25.56 13.16
N GLY A 173 8.64 24.57 13.93
CA GLY A 173 8.31 24.46 15.33
C GLY A 173 9.42 23.71 16.05
N PRO A 174 9.36 23.66 17.38
CA PRO A 174 10.31 22.92 18.17
C PRO A 174 10.11 21.41 18.01
N GLU A 175 11.07 20.66 18.54
CA GLU A 175 10.86 19.26 18.85
C GLU A 175 10.45 19.12 20.31
N TYR A 176 9.80 18.02 20.67
CA TYR A 176 9.34 17.77 22.04
C TYR A 176 9.93 16.47 22.55
N ARG A 177 10.50 16.53 23.75
CA ARG A 177 10.96 15.33 24.47
C ARG A 177 9.81 14.76 25.28
N VAL A 178 9.64 13.45 25.19
CA VAL A 178 8.70 12.70 26.01
C VAL A 178 9.27 12.51 27.41
N VAL A 179 8.61 13.06 28.41
CA VAL A 179 9.01 12.97 29.81
C VAL A 179 7.91 12.23 30.57
N ILE A 180 8.30 11.15 31.24
CA ILE A 180 7.43 10.34 32.09
C ILE A 180 7.96 10.49 33.52
N PRO A 181 7.10 10.75 34.52
CA PRO A 181 7.51 10.79 35.92
C PRO A 181 8.17 9.49 36.35
N ASN A 182 9.21 9.58 37.19
CA ASN A 182 9.88 8.41 37.75
C ASN A 182 9.07 7.86 38.94
N GLU A 183 7.94 7.24 38.62
CA GLU A 183 6.98 6.67 39.56
C GLU A 183 6.63 5.23 39.11
N THR A 184 6.11 4.42 40.03
CA THR A 184 5.87 2.99 39.76
C THR A 184 4.70 2.75 38.81
N ASP A 185 3.72 3.66 38.76
CA ASP A 185 2.50 3.55 37.95
C ASP A 185 2.08 4.95 37.43
N PRO A 186 2.83 5.51 36.46
CA PRO A 186 2.57 6.86 35.97
C PRO A 186 1.28 6.90 35.14
N THR A 187 0.33 7.75 35.52
CA THR A 187 -0.93 7.97 34.77
C THR A 187 -0.87 9.19 33.83
N SER A 188 0.28 9.87 33.80
CA SER A 188 0.51 11.03 32.94
C SER A 188 1.94 11.08 32.43
N ALA A 189 2.11 11.75 31.30
CA ALA A 189 3.39 12.10 30.71
C ALA A 189 3.34 13.55 30.21
N ALA A 190 4.46 14.06 29.74
CA ALA A 190 4.55 15.40 29.17
C ALA A 190 5.42 15.43 27.91
N LEU A 191 4.99 16.17 26.92
CA LEU A 191 5.80 16.62 25.79
C LEU A 191 6.42 17.96 26.17
N VAL A 192 7.73 17.98 26.36
CA VAL A 192 8.47 19.17 26.79
C VAL A 192 9.32 19.71 25.64
N GLN A 193 9.11 20.97 25.29
CA GLN A 193 9.80 21.66 24.21
C GLN A 193 11.33 21.55 24.35
N GLN A 194 11.99 21.12 23.28
CA GLN A 194 13.44 21.22 23.12
C GLN A 194 13.77 22.60 22.54
N GLN A 195 14.41 23.44 23.35
CA GLN A 195 14.79 24.78 22.93
C GLN A 195 16.02 24.74 22.02
N ASN A 196 15.85 25.16 20.76
CA ASN A 196 16.95 25.26 19.82
C ASN A 196 17.70 26.58 20.04
N VAL A 197 18.71 26.55 20.90
CA VAL A 197 19.50 27.74 21.27
C VAL A 197 20.14 28.38 20.04
N THR A 198 20.69 27.58 19.11
CA THR A 198 21.29 28.09 17.88
C THR A 198 20.29 28.90 17.07
N ARG A 199 19.06 28.40 16.90
CA ARG A 199 17.99 29.13 16.22
C ARG A 199 17.67 30.43 16.95
N LEU A 200 17.46 30.39 18.27
CA LEU A 200 17.14 31.56 19.07
C LEU A 200 18.20 32.67 18.94
N LEU A 201 19.49 32.30 18.91
CA LEU A 201 20.58 33.27 18.73
C LEU A 201 20.62 33.84 17.31
N LEU A 202 20.38 33.03 16.29
CA LEU A 202 20.36 33.47 14.89
C LEU A 202 19.17 34.39 14.57
N THR A 203 18.06 34.24 15.29
CA THR A 203 16.85 35.06 15.09
C THR A 203 16.81 36.32 15.96
N ASP A 204 17.65 36.42 16.99
CA ASP A 204 17.72 37.59 17.87
C ASP A 204 18.82 38.57 17.42
N SER A 205 18.41 39.68 16.80
CA SER A 205 19.29 40.73 16.30
C SER A 205 19.98 41.56 17.40
N THR A 206 19.74 41.29 18.68
CA THR A 206 20.39 41.98 19.80
C THR A 206 21.59 41.21 20.37
N VAL A 207 21.72 39.92 20.06
CA VAL A 207 22.73 39.01 20.62
C VAL A 207 23.69 38.47 19.56
N ALA A 208 24.83 37.95 20.00
CA ALA A 208 25.77 37.26 19.11
C ALA A 208 25.23 35.90 18.70
N ASP A 209 25.59 35.48 17.48
CA ASP A 209 25.11 34.25 16.84
C ASP A 209 25.68 32.95 17.47
N SER A 210 26.42 33.06 18.57
CA SER A 210 27.02 31.93 19.28
C SER A 210 27.14 32.19 20.78
N LEU A 211 27.16 31.08 21.55
CA LEU A 211 27.31 31.14 23.00
C LEU A 211 28.74 31.44 23.41
N GLY A 212 28.89 32.28 24.44
CA GLY A 212 30.11 32.38 25.20
C GLY A 212 30.17 31.34 26.32
N ALA A 213 31.37 31.04 26.80
CA ALA A 213 31.58 30.20 27.98
C ALA A 213 32.40 30.96 29.02
N TYR A 214 31.95 30.89 30.28
CA TYR A 214 32.73 31.34 31.42
C TYR A 214 33.87 30.34 31.72
N PRO A 215 34.93 30.74 32.46
CA PRO A 215 36.02 29.83 32.84
C PRO A 215 35.60 28.59 33.62
N ASN A 216 34.42 28.62 34.26
CA ASN A 216 33.83 27.48 34.99
C ASN A 216 33.01 26.54 34.08
N GLY A 217 32.94 26.80 32.77
CA GLY A 217 32.19 26.02 31.79
C GLY A 217 30.71 26.42 31.62
N THR A 218 30.17 27.32 32.45
CA THR A 218 28.79 27.79 32.29
C THR A 218 28.66 28.67 31.03
N GLN A 219 27.57 28.49 30.29
CA GLN A 219 27.33 29.23 29.04
C GLN A 219 26.58 30.54 29.28
N TYR A 220 26.85 31.53 28.42
CA TYR A 220 26.18 32.83 28.44
C TYR A 220 25.87 33.32 27.02
N VAL A 221 24.86 34.18 26.93
CA VAL A 221 24.53 34.93 25.72
C VAL A 221 25.22 36.28 25.77
N GLN A 222 25.94 36.61 24.70
CA GLN A 222 26.67 37.87 24.56
C GLN A 222 25.82 38.85 23.77
N TYR A 223 25.43 39.98 24.36
CA TYR A 223 24.72 41.04 23.65
C TYR A 223 25.68 41.88 22.82
N ARG A 224 25.20 42.44 21.70
CA ARG A 224 25.97 43.32 20.80
C ARG A 224 26.38 44.66 21.45
N ASN A 225 25.72 45.04 22.55
CA ASN A 225 26.11 46.18 23.40
C ASN A 225 27.24 45.85 24.40
N ASN A 226 27.85 44.66 24.29
CA ASN A 226 28.89 44.11 25.17
C ASN A 226 28.42 43.66 26.58
N THR A 227 27.11 43.63 26.87
CA THR A 227 26.61 43.02 28.11
C THR A 227 26.44 41.50 28.00
N ARG A 228 26.36 40.80 29.12
CA ARG A 228 26.23 39.33 29.19
C ARG A 228 25.06 38.92 30.06
N GLN A 229 24.40 37.84 29.68
CA GLN A 229 23.33 37.21 30.44
C GLN A 229 23.56 35.69 30.47
N SER A 230 23.30 35.05 31.61
CA SER A 230 23.38 33.58 31.67
C SER A 230 22.40 32.95 30.70
N LEU A 231 22.75 31.79 30.14
CA LEU A 231 21.88 31.10 29.19
C LEU A 231 20.49 30.83 29.79
N ASP A 232 20.43 30.35 31.03
CA ASP A 232 19.15 30.06 31.71
C ASP A 232 18.25 31.28 31.87
N ALA A 233 18.83 32.48 32.03
CA ALA A 233 18.05 33.70 32.14
C ALA A 233 17.60 34.22 30.77
N TYR A 234 18.29 33.85 29.69
CA TYR A 234 17.94 34.23 28.32
C TYR A 234 16.85 33.33 27.73
N LEU A 235 16.90 32.02 28.04
CA LEU A 235 15.95 31.07 27.48
C LEU A 235 14.53 31.31 28.01
N PRO A 236 13.51 31.31 27.12
CA PRO A 236 12.12 31.38 27.56
C PRO A 236 11.72 30.12 28.36
N THR A 237 10.60 30.16 29.07
CA THR A 237 10.05 28.93 29.68
C THR A 237 9.63 27.95 28.57
N PRO A 238 10.02 26.67 28.64
CA PRO A 238 9.69 25.71 27.60
C PRO A 238 8.19 25.41 27.58
N GLU A 239 7.62 25.35 26.39
CA GLU A 239 6.25 24.85 26.19
C GLU A 239 6.15 23.40 26.68
N THR A 240 5.04 23.08 27.36
CA THR A 240 4.77 21.72 27.84
C THR A 240 3.32 21.34 27.56
N LYS A 241 3.12 20.18 26.93
CA LYS A 241 1.81 19.56 26.73
C LYS A 241 1.71 18.32 27.60
N SER A 242 0.72 18.27 28.50
CA SER A 242 0.41 17.09 29.28
C SER A 242 -0.30 16.04 28.42
N LEU A 243 0.07 14.77 28.65
CA LEU A 243 -0.54 13.58 28.10
C LEU A 243 -1.13 12.79 29.26
N VAL A 244 -2.42 12.48 29.20
CA VAL A 244 -3.13 11.72 30.23
C VAL A 244 -3.73 10.48 29.60
N GLU A 245 -3.64 9.35 30.29
CA GLU A 245 -4.28 8.10 29.87
C GLU A 245 -5.78 8.32 29.56
N GLY A 246 -6.23 7.79 28.43
CA GLY A 246 -7.61 7.87 27.95
C GLY A 246 -7.96 9.16 27.19
N GLU A 247 -7.12 10.20 27.24
CA GLU A 247 -7.31 11.40 26.41
C GLU A 247 -6.86 11.16 24.96
N THR A 248 -7.20 12.09 24.07
CA THR A 248 -6.77 12.06 22.66
C THR A 248 -5.69 13.10 22.35
N LEU A 249 -4.88 12.78 21.36
CA LEU A 249 -3.84 13.64 20.79
C LEU A 249 -3.88 13.55 19.26
N GLN A 250 -3.59 14.65 18.57
CA GLN A 250 -3.32 14.59 17.13
C GLN A 250 -1.93 14.02 16.91
N TYR A 251 -1.87 12.79 16.39
CA TYR A 251 -0.66 12.06 16.07
C TYR A 251 -0.62 11.72 14.58
N MET A 252 0.43 12.15 13.88
CA MET A 252 0.61 12.03 12.43
C MET A 252 -0.62 12.53 11.63
N GLY A 253 -1.25 13.62 12.12
CA GLY A 253 -2.42 14.23 11.50
C GLY A 253 -3.75 13.52 11.77
N ASN A 254 -3.78 12.53 12.67
CA ASN A 254 -4.98 11.81 13.04
C ASN A 254 -5.23 11.89 14.55
N GLU A 255 -6.49 11.96 14.95
CA GLU A 255 -6.85 11.81 16.36
C GLU A 255 -6.56 10.38 16.84
N THR A 256 -5.81 10.27 17.93
CA THR A 256 -5.32 9.00 18.48
C THR A 256 -5.49 8.99 19.99
N THR A 257 -5.94 7.88 20.55
CA THR A 257 -6.18 7.73 21.99
C THR A 257 -4.90 7.33 22.72
N ILE A 258 -4.65 7.97 23.86
CA ILE A 258 -3.54 7.66 24.74
C ILE A 258 -3.91 6.43 25.56
N GLY A 259 -3.12 5.37 25.44
CA GLY A 259 -3.27 4.13 26.20
C GLY A 259 -2.68 4.23 27.62
N ASN A 260 -2.56 3.08 28.28
CA ASN A 260 -2.01 3.00 29.63
C ASN A 260 -0.52 3.37 29.63
N ILE A 261 -0.20 4.49 30.29
CA ILE A 261 1.16 5.03 30.33
C ILE A 261 2.01 4.16 31.26
N THR A 262 3.22 3.84 30.83
CA THR A 262 4.18 3.07 31.62
C THR A 262 5.46 3.88 31.82
N SER A 263 6.36 3.43 32.69
CA SER A 263 7.67 4.08 32.86
C SER A 263 8.54 4.04 31.61
N SER A 264 8.25 3.16 30.64
CA SER A 264 9.00 3.07 29.38
C SER A 264 8.41 3.92 28.27
N GLY A 265 7.11 4.15 28.24
CA GLY A 265 6.49 4.86 27.12
C GLY A 265 5.02 5.19 27.28
N VAL A 266 4.51 5.94 26.30
CA VAL A 266 3.11 6.31 26.14
C VAL A 266 2.55 5.57 24.93
N PRO A 267 1.79 4.48 25.13
CA PRO A 267 1.10 3.79 24.05
C PRO A 267 0.04 4.70 23.43
N LEU A 268 -0.13 4.59 22.12
CA LEU A 268 -1.08 5.34 21.31
C LEU A 268 -1.87 4.35 20.46
N ASN A 269 -3.20 4.40 20.53
CA ASN A 269 -4.08 3.47 19.84
C ASN A 269 -5.13 4.25 19.05
N ARG A 270 -5.38 3.83 17.80
CA ARG A 270 -6.43 4.41 16.95
C ARG A 270 -7.18 3.31 16.22
N THR A 271 -8.51 3.44 16.17
CA THR A 271 -9.36 2.61 15.30
C THR A 271 -9.27 3.09 13.86
N VAL A 272 -8.96 2.18 12.95
CA VAL A 272 -8.81 2.42 11.51
C VAL A 272 -9.62 1.40 10.72
N SER A 273 -10.01 1.76 9.50
CA SER A 273 -10.55 0.78 8.57
C SER A 273 -9.41 0.14 7.78
N GLN A 274 -9.31 -1.19 7.81
CA GLN A 274 -8.28 -1.93 7.10
C GLN A 274 -8.90 -2.93 6.12
N THR A 275 -8.45 -2.94 4.87
CA THR A 275 -8.82 -3.98 3.91
C THR A 275 -7.97 -5.22 4.15
N ILE A 276 -8.62 -6.37 4.28
CA ILE A 276 -7.99 -7.67 4.49
C ILE A 276 -8.29 -8.56 3.28
N SER A 277 -7.25 -9.15 2.72
CA SER A 277 -7.34 -10.11 1.62
C SER A 277 -7.36 -11.55 2.12
N VAL A 278 -8.13 -12.40 1.46
CA VAL A 278 -8.20 -13.85 1.65
C VAL A 278 -7.99 -14.52 0.30
N GLY A 279 -6.92 -15.31 0.18
CA GLY A 279 -6.63 -16.06 -1.04
C GLY A 279 -7.56 -17.28 -1.19
N LEU A 280 -7.97 -17.54 -2.42
CA LEU A 280 -8.74 -18.70 -2.85
C LEU A 280 -7.89 -19.57 -3.78
N THR A 281 -8.02 -20.89 -3.66
CA THR A 281 -7.28 -21.86 -4.47
C THR A 281 -8.22 -23.00 -4.87
N GLU A 282 -8.18 -23.42 -6.13
CA GLU A 282 -9.00 -24.52 -6.67
C GLU A 282 -8.89 -25.78 -5.82
N GLY A 283 -10.05 -26.34 -5.45
CA GLY A 283 -10.15 -27.61 -4.74
C GLY A 283 -9.76 -27.57 -3.25
N GLU A 284 -9.30 -26.42 -2.76
CA GLU A 284 -8.94 -26.23 -1.35
C GLU A 284 -10.09 -25.58 -0.56
N PRO A 285 -10.28 -25.96 0.71
CA PRO A 285 -11.26 -25.30 1.55
C PRO A 285 -10.72 -23.96 2.09
N VAL A 286 -11.58 -22.96 2.17
CA VAL A 286 -11.32 -21.69 2.84
C VAL A 286 -12.26 -21.54 4.05
N ASN A 287 -11.80 -20.91 5.12
CA ASN A 287 -12.66 -20.52 6.23
C ASN A 287 -12.92 -19.01 6.15
N LEU A 288 -14.18 -18.65 5.93
CA LEU A 288 -14.66 -17.28 5.90
C LEU A 288 -15.51 -17.07 7.14
N ASN A 289 -14.90 -16.46 8.15
CA ASN A 289 -15.59 -16.01 9.35
C ASN A 289 -16.37 -17.12 10.09
N GLY A 290 -15.76 -18.29 10.26
CA GLY A 290 -16.37 -19.44 10.94
C GLY A 290 -17.11 -20.39 10.01
N GLU A 291 -17.40 -19.98 8.77
CA GLU A 291 -18.01 -20.83 7.75
C GLU A 291 -16.93 -21.40 6.81
N SER A 292 -16.99 -22.70 6.51
CA SER A 292 -16.02 -23.35 5.62
C SER A 292 -16.63 -23.60 4.24
N TYR A 293 -15.95 -23.09 3.22
CA TYR A 293 -16.34 -23.22 1.82
C TYR A 293 -15.31 -24.04 1.06
N PHE A 294 -15.78 -24.89 0.15
CA PHE A 294 -14.99 -25.54 -0.89
C PHE A 294 -14.95 -24.64 -2.12
N ILE A 295 -13.76 -24.42 -2.66
CA ILE A 295 -13.52 -23.51 -3.77
C ILE A 295 -13.48 -24.28 -5.09
N HIS A 296 -14.25 -23.81 -6.06
CA HIS A 296 -14.16 -24.27 -7.44
C HIS A 296 -14.17 -23.11 -8.44
N PHE A 297 -13.30 -23.15 -9.43
CA PHE A 297 -13.22 -22.20 -10.55
C PHE A 297 -13.68 -22.90 -11.83
N PRO A 298 -14.91 -22.64 -12.31
CA PRO A 298 -15.37 -23.16 -13.60
C PRO A 298 -14.59 -22.58 -14.79
N ASP A 299 -14.14 -21.33 -14.66
CA ASP A 299 -13.37 -20.55 -15.62
C ASP A 299 -12.59 -19.43 -14.91
N SER A 300 -11.79 -18.65 -15.65
CA SER A 300 -10.97 -17.55 -15.09
C SER A 300 -11.76 -16.37 -14.53
N GLY A 301 -13.06 -16.27 -14.83
CA GLY A 301 -13.90 -15.13 -14.47
C GLY A 301 -14.92 -15.45 -13.38
N THR A 302 -14.97 -16.70 -12.92
CA THR A 302 -16.01 -17.19 -12.02
C THR A 302 -15.41 -18.03 -10.91
N VAL A 303 -15.81 -17.77 -9.68
CA VAL A 303 -15.57 -18.67 -8.55
C VAL A 303 -16.90 -19.17 -7.99
N GLN A 304 -16.95 -20.45 -7.66
CA GLN A 304 -18.06 -21.08 -6.97
C GLN A 304 -17.65 -21.40 -5.54
N LEU A 305 -18.47 -20.94 -4.59
CA LEU A 305 -18.31 -21.21 -3.17
C LEU A 305 -19.37 -22.21 -2.74
N ALA A 306 -18.98 -23.47 -2.58
CA ALA A 306 -19.87 -24.53 -2.10
C ALA A 306 -19.62 -24.81 -0.62
N PRO A 307 -20.62 -25.27 0.16
CA PRO A 307 -20.38 -25.72 1.53
C PRO A 307 -19.30 -26.82 1.55
N ASN A 308 -18.32 -26.71 2.45
CA ASN A 308 -17.26 -27.70 2.58
C ASN A 308 -17.77 -28.95 3.32
N THR A 309 -18.41 -29.86 2.59
CA THR A 309 -18.97 -31.12 3.11
C THR A 309 -18.38 -32.33 2.40
N THR A 310 -18.48 -33.51 3.02
CA THR A 310 -18.05 -34.76 2.38
C THR A 310 -18.74 -34.99 1.03
N GLU A 311 -20.03 -34.64 0.93
CA GLU A 311 -20.81 -34.76 -0.31
C GLU A 311 -20.27 -33.86 -1.44
N THR A 312 -19.88 -32.63 -1.12
CA THR A 312 -19.24 -31.70 -2.07
C THR A 312 -17.95 -32.29 -2.63
N HIS A 313 -17.11 -32.86 -1.75
CA HIS A 313 -15.86 -33.50 -2.15
C HIS A 313 -16.08 -34.76 -3.02
N GLU A 314 -17.08 -35.58 -2.68
CA GLU A 314 -17.44 -36.76 -3.48
C GLU A 314 -17.97 -36.38 -4.85
N SER A 315 -18.85 -35.36 -4.91
CA SER A 315 -19.40 -34.82 -6.17
C SER A 315 -18.29 -34.27 -7.07
N TYR A 316 -17.36 -33.50 -6.48
CA TYR A 316 -16.20 -32.96 -7.20
C TYR A 316 -15.31 -34.07 -7.77
N ARG A 317 -14.93 -35.07 -6.96
CA ARG A 317 -14.10 -36.21 -7.41
C ARG A 317 -14.81 -37.06 -8.47
N SER A 318 -16.13 -37.25 -8.33
CA SER A 318 -16.94 -37.97 -9.32
C SER A 318 -16.92 -37.25 -10.66
N ALA A 319 -17.13 -35.92 -10.65
CA ALA A 319 -17.09 -35.11 -11.86
C ALA A 319 -15.70 -35.12 -12.52
N GLN A 320 -14.62 -35.01 -11.74
CA GLN A 320 -13.25 -35.16 -12.28
C GLN A 320 -13.05 -36.52 -12.95
N SER A 321 -13.51 -37.61 -12.32
CA SER A 321 -13.42 -38.94 -12.91
C SER A 321 -14.21 -39.06 -14.21
N GLU A 322 -15.38 -38.41 -14.31
CA GLU A 322 -16.18 -38.37 -15.52
C GLU A 322 -15.47 -37.60 -16.65
N ILE A 323 -14.85 -36.48 -16.32
CA ILE A 323 -14.03 -35.68 -17.26
C ILE A 323 -12.84 -36.50 -17.77
N ASP A 324 -12.10 -37.16 -16.88
CA ASP A 324 -10.96 -38.00 -17.26
C ASP A 324 -11.39 -39.16 -18.17
N ASN A 325 -12.52 -39.81 -17.85
CA ASN A 325 -13.09 -40.86 -18.69
C ASN A 325 -13.52 -40.32 -20.07
N TYR A 326 -14.10 -39.12 -20.12
CA TYR A 326 -14.47 -38.46 -21.37
C TYR A 326 -13.23 -38.13 -22.22
N GLU A 327 -12.18 -37.54 -21.65
CA GLU A 327 -10.93 -37.24 -22.35
C GLU A 327 -10.24 -38.52 -22.84
N GLN A 328 -10.21 -39.59 -22.03
CA GLN A 328 -9.65 -40.87 -22.43
C GLN A 328 -10.42 -41.49 -23.61
N ARG A 329 -11.76 -41.45 -23.58
CA ARG A 329 -12.61 -41.93 -24.69
C ARG A 329 -12.36 -41.12 -25.95
N LYS A 330 -12.22 -39.79 -25.83
CA LYS A 330 -11.92 -38.90 -26.95
C LYS A 330 -10.55 -39.20 -27.56
N ALA A 331 -9.52 -39.36 -26.74
CA ALA A 331 -8.18 -39.76 -27.19
C ALA A 331 -8.19 -41.13 -27.89
N GLY A 332 -8.93 -42.11 -27.34
CA GLY A 332 -9.11 -43.42 -27.97
C GLY A 332 -9.81 -43.33 -29.34
N LEU A 333 -10.86 -42.49 -29.43
CA LEU A 333 -11.60 -42.28 -30.67
C LEU A 333 -10.75 -41.58 -31.74
N TRP A 334 -9.92 -40.61 -31.35
CA TRP A 334 -8.88 -40.03 -32.22
C TRP A 334 -7.86 -41.09 -32.69
N GLY A 335 -7.48 -42.02 -31.81
CA GLY A 335 -6.66 -43.17 -32.17
C GLY A 335 -7.28 -44.01 -33.29
N VAL A 336 -8.59 -44.31 -33.20
CA VAL A 336 -9.33 -45.04 -34.24
C VAL A 336 -9.37 -44.28 -35.57
N VAL A 337 -9.61 -42.96 -35.52
CA VAL A 337 -9.61 -42.11 -36.73
C VAL A 337 -8.26 -42.16 -37.43
N LEU A 338 -7.16 -42.00 -36.69
CA LEU A 338 -5.80 -42.01 -37.23
C LEU A 338 -5.44 -43.38 -37.80
N VAL A 339 -5.65 -44.46 -37.05
CA VAL A 339 -5.33 -45.83 -37.49
C VAL A 339 -6.13 -46.20 -38.74
N SER A 340 -7.42 -45.86 -38.78
CA SER A 340 -8.28 -46.13 -39.93
C SER A 340 -7.86 -45.33 -41.16
N ALA A 341 -7.46 -44.06 -41.00
CA ALA A 341 -6.93 -43.25 -42.09
C ALA A 341 -5.59 -43.79 -42.61
N PHE A 342 -4.66 -44.16 -41.73
CA PHE A 342 -3.39 -44.78 -42.11
C PHE A 342 -3.60 -46.13 -42.82
N ALA A 343 -4.47 -46.98 -42.30
CA ALA A 343 -4.81 -48.26 -42.91
C ALA A 343 -5.43 -48.08 -44.30
N ALA A 344 -6.31 -47.09 -44.47
CA ALA A 344 -6.90 -46.75 -45.76
C ALA A 344 -5.82 -46.31 -46.78
N VAL A 345 -4.90 -45.44 -46.39
CA VAL A 345 -3.77 -45.01 -47.25
C VAL A 345 -2.84 -46.18 -47.60
N LEU A 346 -2.51 -47.01 -46.62
CA LEU A 346 -1.65 -48.18 -46.81
C LEU A 346 -2.29 -49.23 -47.73
N LEU A 347 -3.60 -49.47 -47.60
CA LEU A 347 -4.34 -50.35 -48.50
C LEU A 347 -4.35 -49.83 -49.94
N VAL A 348 -4.50 -48.51 -50.14
CA VAL A 348 -4.37 -47.90 -51.47
C VAL A 348 -2.94 -48.07 -51.99
N GLY A 349 -1.92 -47.81 -51.16
CA GLY A 349 -0.51 -48.00 -51.52
C GLY A 349 -0.19 -49.45 -51.93
N LEU A 350 -0.64 -50.43 -51.16
CA LEU A 350 -0.44 -51.85 -51.46
C LEU A 350 -1.23 -52.31 -52.70
N ALA A 351 -2.44 -51.81 -52.91
CA ALA A 351 -3.25 -52.16 -54.08
C ALA A 351 -2.65 -51.67 -55.41
N TYR A 352 -1.80 -50.65 -55.34
CA TYR A 352 -1.12 -50.01 -56.46
C TYR A 352 0.40 -50.25 -56.50
N LEU A 353 0.93 -51.17 -55.67
CA LEU A 353 2.31 -51.64 -55.82
C LEU A 353 2.51 -52.30 -57.19
N PRO A 354 3.60 -51.98 -57.91
CA PRO A 354 3.94 -52.66 -59.16
C PRO A 354 4.29 -54.13 -58.87
N ASN A 355 3.65 -55.07 -59.56
CA ASN A 355 4.09 -56.47 -59.56
C ASN A 355 5.47 -56.52 -60.24
N LYS A 356 6.51 -56.90 -59.50
CA LYS A 356 7.77 -57.35 -60.11
C LYS A 356 7.54 -58.77 -60.61
N ASP A 357 7.40 -58.92 -61.92
CA ASP A 357 7.76 -60.17 -62.61
C ASP A 357 9.28 -60.36 -62.57
#